data_AF-A0A3A9BKJ7-F1
#
_entry.id   AF-A0A3A9BKJ7-F1
#
_cell.length_a   1.000
_cell.length_b   1.000
_cell.length_c   1.000
_cell.angle_alpha   90.00
_cell.angle_beta   90.00
_cell.angle_gamma   90.00
#
_symmetry.space_group_name_H-M   'P 1'
#
loop_
_entity.id
_entity.type
_entity.pdbx_description
1 polymer ?
#
loop_
_entity_poly.entity_id
_entity_poly.type
_entity_poly.pdbx_seq_one_letter_code
_entity_poly.pdbx_strand_id
1 'polypeptide(L)'
;MSETRVVKGFKVFNPDWTCRNKAYTCPGKFEEDVTPSVCDEGMHFCKKAADCFNYYLFDPENKVAEVVAYGTVAEDGDKCCTDKLEIVREIPWAELLEIVNSGNRNSGNRNSGNCNSGNCNSGDWNSGDWNSGDCNSGDCNSGDWNSGNRNSGNRNSGDWNSGNRNSGNRNSGDWNSGDCNSGDWNKCSFSNGCFNTTSPKIHLFNKPSELTYEGWLNSEACYLLNQIPGDVLEYVWLSDMTDEEKAAHPEAETTGGYLKILDNSECAVIWWRGLSDRQKAIITTIPNFDKIIFKEITGIDVDED
;
A
#
# COMPACT_ATOMS: atom_id res chain seq x y z
N MET A 1 18.41 -37.96 17.42
CA MET A 1 17.76 -39.05 16.65
C MET A 1 16.78 -38.37 15.72
N SER A 2 17.12 -38.24 14.43
CA SER A 2 16.22 -37.69 13.43
C SER A 2 15.17 -38.77 13.13
N GLU A 3 13.95 -38.59 13.61
CA GLU A 3 12.84 -39.43 13.16
C GLU A 3 12.68 -39.25 11.65
N THR A 4 12.72 -40.34 10.90
CA THR A 4 12.41 -40.38 9.47
C THR A 4 10.93 -40.05 9.29
N ARG A 5 10.59 -38.76 9.33
CA ARG A 5 9.21 -38.29 9.26
C ARG A 5 8.81 -38.19 7.80
N VAL A 6 7.88 -39.03 7.40
CA VAL A 6 7.25 -38.92 6.08
C VAL A 6 6.33 -37.69 6.09
N VAL A 7 6.63 -36.68 5.27
CA VAL A 7 5.84 -35.45 5.15
C VAL A 7 5.22 -35.39 3.76
N LYS A 8 3.89 -35.36 3.71
CA LYS A 8 3.14 -35.14 2.46
C LYS A 8 3.05 -33.66 2.15
N GLY A 9 3.06 -33.32 0.87
CA GLY A 9 2.86 -31.95 0.43
C GLY A 9 2.70 -31.85 -1.08
N PHE A 10 2.98 -30.66 -1.58
CA PHE A 10 2.79 -30.27 -2.96
C PHE A 10 4.05 -29.57 -3.47
N LYS A 11 4.33 -29.75 -4.75
CA LYS A 11 5.43 -29.06 -5.42
C LYS A 11 4.98 -28.60 -6.80
N VAL A 12 5.41 -27.39 -7.16
CA VAL A 12 5.24 -26.82 -8.50
C VAL A 12 6.57 -26.91 -9.25
N PHE A 13 6.50 -27.23 -10.53
CA PHE A 13 7.59 -27.29 -11.49
C PHE A 13 7.23 -26.46 -12.72
N ASN A 14 8.25 -26.10 -13.48
CA ASN A 14 8.09 -25.50 -14.80
C ASN A 14 7.36 -26.46 -15.75
N PRO A 15 6.85 -25.98 -16.91
CA PRO A 15 6.11 -26.81 -17.87
C PRO A 15 6.87 -28.05 -18.36
N ASP A 16 8.20 -28.00 -18.34
CA ASP A 16 9.13 -29.06 -18.77
C ASP A 16 9.59 -29.99 -17.63
N TRP A 17 8.88 -30.00 -16.49
CA TRP A 17 9.22 -30.78 -15.29
C TRP A 17 10.56 -30.40 -14.66
N THR A 18 11.02 -29.16 -14.86
CA THR A 18 12.22 -28.65 -14.18
C THR A 18 11.89 -27.82 -12.94
N CYS A 19 12.82 -27.81 -12.00
CA CYS A 19 12.82 -26.87 -10.88
C CYS A 19 14.27 -26.49 -10.59
N ARG A 20 14.57 -25.18 -10.59
CA ARG A 20 15.95 -24.67 -10.63
C ARG A 20 16.69 -25.31 -11.82
N ASN A 21 17.85 -25.92 -11.59
CA ASN A 21 18.68 -26.54 -12.62
C ASN A 21 18.50 -28.08 -12.69
N LYS A 22 17.41 -28.62 -12.15
CA LYS A 22 17.17 -30.06 -12.03
C LYS A 22 15.92 -30.46 -12.81
N ALA A 23 16.02 -31.57 -13.53
CA ALA A 23 14.91 -32.19 -14.23
C ALA A 23 14.32 -33.32 -13.38
N TYR A 24 13.01 -33.45 -13.41
CA TYR A 24 12.28 -34.46 -12.67
C TYR A 24 11.42 -35.32 -13.61
N THR A 25 10.98 -36.46 -13.10
CA THR A 25 10.00 -37.34 -13.74
C THR A 25 8.84 -37.54 -12.79
N CYS A 26 7.64 -37.71 -13.34
CA CYS A 26 6.44 -37.98 -12.56
C CYS A 26 5.74 -39.25 -13.08
N PRO A 27 5.57 -40.29 -12.25
CA PRO A 27 6.11 -40.44 -10.89
C PRO A 27 7.65 -40.58 -10.83
N GLY A 28 8.27 -40.39 -9.65
CA GLY A 28 9.73 -40.55 -9.49
C GLY A 28 10.25 -40.34 -8.06
N LYS A 29 11.43 -40.90 -7.75
CA LYS A 29 12.15 -40.69 -6.47
C LYS A 29 13.48 -40.01 -6.72
N PHE A 30 13.79 -39.02 -5.90
CA PHE A 30 14.95 -38.15 -6.03
C PHE A 30 15.65 -38.01 -4.69
N GLU A 31 16.97 -38.06 -4.71
CA GLU A 31 17.81 -37.93 -3.52
C GLU A 31 18.97 -36.98 -3.82
N GLU A 32 19.32 -36.18 -2.82
CA GLU A 32 20.42 -35.22 -2.86
C GLU A 32 21.31 -35.41 -1.63
N ASP A 33 22.62 -35.43 -1.83
CA ASP A 33 23.59 -35.51 -0.73
C ASP A 33 23.86 -34.10 -0.17
N VAL A 34 22.84 -33.55 0.52
CA VAL A 34 22.86 -32.21 1.11
C VAL A 34 22.19 -32.24 2.48
N THR A 35 22.55 -31.27 3.33
CA THR A 35 21.77 -30.99 4.55
C THR A 35 20.68 -29.98 4.18
N PRO A 36 19.39 -30.32 4.29
CA PRO A 36 18.31 -29.41 3.90
C PRO A 36 18.37 -28.10 4.70
N SER A 37 18.41 -26.99 3.98
CA SER A 37 18.29 -25.63 4.52
C SER A 37 17.21 -24.91 3.73
N VAL A 38 16.19 -24.39 4.40
CA VAL A 38 15.09 -23.75 3.70
C VAL A 38 15.64 -22.55 2.91
N CYS A 39 15.17 -22.38 1.68
CA CYS A 39 15.65 -21.42 0.68
C CYS A 39 17.04 -21.71 0.07
N ASP A 40 17.97 -22.31 0.78
CA ASP A 40 19.32 -22.56 0.26
C ASP A 40 19.40 -23.92 -0.45
N GLU A 41 19.28 -25.01 0.32
CA GLU A 41 19.66 -26.37 -0.07
C GLU A 41 18.52 -27.39 0.03
N GLY A 42 18.52 -28.35 -0.88
CA GLY A 42 17.53 -29.42 -0.98
C GLY A 42 16.34 -29.12 -1.90
N MET A 43 15.43 -30.09 -2.00
CA MET A 43 14.24 -30.03 -2.85
C MET A 43 13.09 -29.36 -2.11
N HIS A 44 12.70 -28.15 -2.53
CA HIS A 44 11.62 -27.39 -1.88
C HIS A 44 10.22 -27.90 -2.25
N PHE A 45 9.32 -27.92 -1.28
CA PHE A 45 7.89 -28.23 -1.43
C PHE A 45 7.08 -27.47 -0.36
N CYS A 46 5.75 -27.47 -0.44
CA CYS A 46 4.88 -26.84 0.54
C CYS A 46 3.85 -27.84 1.07
N LYS A 47 3.35 -27.63 2.29
CA LYS A 47 2.35 -28.54 2.90
C LYS A 47 0.94 -28.35 2.33
N LYS A 48 0.61 -27.14 1.86
CA LYS A 48 -0.64 -26.83 1.16
C LYS A 48 -0.34 -26.45 -0.28
N ALA A 49 -1.18 -26.89 -1.22
CA ALA A 49 -0.99 -26.59 -2.63
C ALA A 49 -1.02 -25.07 -2.91
N ALA A 50 -1.91 -24.34 -2.23
CA ALA A 50 -2.01 -22.90 -2.39
C ALA A 50 -0.70 -22.18 -1.99
N ASP A 51 0.04 -22.67 -1.00
CA ASP A 51 1.27 -22.05 -0.52
C ASP A 51 2.39 -22.10 -1.57
N CYS A 52 2.38 -23.11 -2.47
CA CYS A 52 3.34 -23.16 -3.57
C CYS A 52 3.29 -21.92 -4.47
N PHE A 53 2.12 -21.28 -4.57
CA PHE A 53 1.90 -20.09 -5.39
C PHE A 53 2.29 -18.77 -4.72
N ASN A 54 2.93 -18.83 -3.55
CA ASN A 54 3.75 -17.72 -3.06
C ASN A 54 5.11 -17.65 -3.76
N TYR A 55 5.54 -18.76 -4.38
CA TYR A 55 6.85 -18.92 -5.01
C TYR A 55 6.79 -19.13 -6.52
N TYR A 56 5.60 -19.45 -7.03
CA TYR A 56 5.32 -19.67 -8.44
C TYR A 56 4.10 -18.86 -8.86
N LEU A 57 4.08 -18.44 -10.13
CA LEU A 57 2.87 -17.87 -10.72
C LEU A 57 1.78 -18.96 -10.80
N PHE A 58 0.53 -18.57 -10.52
CA PHE A 58 -0.63 -19.45 -10.65
C PHE A 58 -0.99 -19.60 -12.14
N ASP A 59 -0.26 -20.48 -12.81
CA ASP A 59 -0.28 -20.66 -14.26
C ASP A 59 -0.65 -22.12 -14.61
N PRO A 60 -1.67 -22.35 -15.46
CA PRO A 60 -2.07 -23.70 -15.88
C PRO A 60 -0.99 -24.48 -16.65
N GLU A 61 0.04 -23.81 -17.20
CA GLU A 61 1.14 -24.48 -17.89
C GLU A 61 2.15 -25.11 -16.92
N ASN A 62 2.20 -24.63 -15.67
CA ASN A 62 3.07 -25.21 -14.65
C ASN A 62 2.60 -26.61 -14.25
N LYS A 63 3.56 -27.45 -13.88
CA LYS A 63 3.30 -28.81 -13.39
C LYS A 63 3.17 -28.80 -11.89
N VAL A 64 2.05 -29.29 -11.37
CA VAL A 64 1.80 -29.39 -9.93
C VAL A 64 1.70 -30.85 -9.56
N ALA A 65 2.38 -31.27 -8.49
CA ALA A 65 2.41 -32.66 -8.09
C ALA A 65 2.19 -32.84 -6.59
N GLU A 66 1.59 -33.96 -6.23
CA GLU A 66 1.65 -34.47 -4.86
C GLU A 66 3.04 -35.06 -4.62
N VAL A 67 3.64 -34.69 -3.51
CA VAL A 67 4.98 -35.14 -3.14
C VAL A 67 5.02 -35.69 -1.73
N VAL A 68 5.98 -36.60 -1.50
CA VAL A 68 6.25 -37.20 -0.20
C VAL A 68 7.74 -37.03 0.09
N ALA A 69 8.04 -36.21 1.10
CA ALA A 69 9.39 -36.14 1.66
C ALA A 69 9.60 -37.34 2.60
N TYR A 70 10.65 -38.10 2.37
CA TYR A 70 10.97 -39.33 3.14
C TYR A 70 12.37 -39.33 3.74
N GLY A 71 13.10 -38.21 3.61
CA GLY A 71 14.40 -37.98 4.22
C GLY A 71 14.33 -37.01 5.39
N THR A 72 15.40 -36.23 5.58
CA THR A 72 15.45 -35.09 6.48
C THR A 72 14.57 -33.96 5.91
N VAL A 73 13.81 -33.29 6.76
CA VAL A 73 12.96 -32.16 6.37
C VAL A 73 13.31 -30.94 7.21
N ALA A 74 13.55 -29.82 6.55
CA ALA A 74 13.61 -28.50 7.18
C ALA A 74 12.36 -27.70 6.79
N GLU A 75 11.82 -26.92 7.73
CA GLU A 75 10.58 -26.18 7.58
C GLU A 75 10.78 -24.72 8.02
N ASP A 76 10.23 -23.79 7.24
CA ASP A 76 10.16 -22.37 7.58
C ASP A 76 8.87 -21.79 7.00
N GLY A 77 7.95 -21.40 7.88
CA GLY A 77 6.63 -20.91 7.51
C GLY A 77 5.83 -21.90 6.64
N ASP A 78 5.50 -21.48 5.43
CA ASP A 78 4.73 -22.23 4.43
C ASP A 78 5.60 -23.11 3.51
N LYS A 79 6.92 -23.04 3.67
CA LYS A 79 7.92 -23.70 2.83
C LYS A 79 8.63 -24.81 3.59
N CYS A 80 8.92 -25.88 2.87
CA CYS A 80 9.70 -27.01 3.35
C CYS A 80 10.81 -27.34 2.33
N CYS A 81 11.88 -27.99 2.77
CA CYS A 81 12.83 -28.67 1.87
C CYS A 81 13.26 -30.01 2.43
N THR A 82 13.70 -30.89 1.55
CA THR A 82 14.18 -32.22 1.90
C THR A 82 15.33 -32.68 1.02
N ASP A 83 16.15 -33.58 1.55
CA ASP A 83 17.19 -34.31 0.83
C ASP A 83 16.62 -35.49 0.04
N LYS A 84 15.41 -35.98 0.36
CA LYS A 84 14.77 -37.11 -0.34
C LYS A 84 13.29 -36.87 -0.61
N LEU A 85 12.92 -36.80 -1.89
CA LEU A 85 11.58 -36.45 -2.34
C LEU A 85 11.05 -37.49 -3.34
N GLU A 86 9.84 -37.97 -3.08
CA GLU A 86 9.07 -38.77 -4.03
C GLU A 86 7.99 -37.89 -4.67
N ILE A 87 7.95 -37.83 -5.99
CA ILE A 87 6.86 -37.27 -6.78
C ILE A 87 5.88 -38.40 -7.04
N VAL A 88 4.69 -38.31 -6.42
CA VAL A 88 3.70 -39.39 -6.42
C VAL A 88 2.88 -39.37 -7.71
N ARG A 89 2.35 -38.20 -8.08
CA ARG A 89 1.52 -37.99 -9.28
C ARG A 89 1.43 -36.51 -9.63
N GLU A 90 1.11 -36.23 -10.89
CA GLU A 90 0.69 -34.91 -11.36
C GLU A 90 -0.76 -34.66 -10.91
N ILE A 91 -1.05 -33.43 -10.51
CA ILE A 91 -2.38 -32.94 -10.17
C ILE A 91 -2.90 -32.19 -11.40
N PRO A 92 -3.97 -32.67 -12.06
CA PRO A 92 -4.61 -31.95 -13.15
C PRO A 92 -5.09 -30.57 -12.69
N TRP A 93 -5.03 -29.57 -13.57
CA TRP A 93 -5.41 -28.20 -13.23
C TRP A 93 -6.82 -28.06 -12.65
N ALA A 94 -7.78 -28.81 -13.17
CA ALA A 94 -9.15 -28.81 -12.65
C ALA A 94 -9.23 -29.29 -11.19
N GLU A 95 -8.49 -30.34 -10.85
CA GLU A 95 -8.40 -30.84 -9.46
C GLU A 95 -7.66 -29.82 -8.58
N LEU A 96 -6.61 -29.20 -9.10
CA LEU A 96 -5.88 -28.17 -8.36
C LEU A 96 -6.78 -26.99 -7.97
N LEU A 97 -7.64 -26.53 -8.88
CA LEU A 97 -8.60 -25.47 -8.60
C LEU A 97 -9.55 -25.85 -7.44
N GLU A 98 -9.93 -27.12 -7.31
CA GLU A 98 -10.73 -27.61 -6.18
C GLU A 98 -9.91 -27.70 -4.89
N ILE A 99 -8.62 -27.99 -4.96
CA ILE A 99 -7.73 -28.05 -3.78
C ILE A 99 -7.44 -26.65 -3.22
N VAL A 100 -7.20 -25.66 -4.09
CA VAL A 100 -6.74 -24.32 -3.66
C VAL A 100 -7.88 -23.35 -3.37
N ASN A 101 -9.13 -23.73 -3.64
CA ASN A 101 -10.32 -22.92 -3.37
C ASN A 101 -11.31 -23.70 -2.51
N SER A 102 -12.19 -22.99 -1.80
CA SER A 102 -13.34 -23.57 -1.10
C SER A 102 -14.63 -23.09 -1.77
N GLY A 103 -15.46 -24.03 -2.21
CA GLY A 103 -16.68 -23.75 -2.98
C GLY A 103 -16.52 -24.01 -4.48
N ASN A 104 -17.48 -23.58 -5.29
CA ASN A 104 -17.61 -24.03 -6.68
C ASN A 104 -17.32 -22.94 -7.70
N ARG A 105 -16.81 -23.34 -8.88
CA ARG A 105 -16.63 -22.47 -10.06
C ARG A 105 -15.74 -21.26 -9.82
N ASN A 106 -14.76 -21.38 -8.93
CA ASN A 106 -13.74 -20.35 -8.75
C ASN A 106 -12.65 -20.50 -9.81
N SER A 107 -12.15 -19.37 -10.32
CA SER A 107 -10.92 -19.31 -11.10
C SER A 107 -9.88 -18.48 -10.33
N GLY A 108 -8.60 -18.83 -10.46
CA GLY A 108 -7.55 -18.33 -9.57
C GLY A 108 -7.41 -19.18 -8.29
N ASN A 109 -6.77 -18.63 -7.26
CA ASN A 109 -6.46 -19.37 -6.04
C ASN A 109 -6.94 -18.68 -4.75
N ARG A 110 -7.07 -19.48 -3.68
CA ARG A 110 -7.41 -19.02 -2.33
C ARG A 110 -8.77 -18.32 -2.20
N ASN A 111 -9.70 -18.61 -3.11
CA ASN A 111 -11.06 -18.11 -3.00
C ASN A 111 -11.89 -18.97 -2.04
N SER A 112 -12.79 -18.32 -1.31
CA SER A 112 -13.79 -18.94 -0.45
C SER A 112 -15.17 -18.46 -0.86
N GLY A 113 -16.05 -19.38 -1.24
CA GLY A 113 -17.36 -19.09 -1.83
C GLY A 113 -17.43 -19.58 -3.28
N ASN A 114 -18.31 -19.01 -4.08
CA ASN A 114 -18.66 -19.52 -5.40
C ASN A 114 -18.50 -18.47 -6.49
N CYS A 115 -18.18 -18.94 -7.70
CA CYS A 115 -18.15 -18.13 -8.91
C CYS A 115 -17.21 -16.91 -8.82
N ASN A 116 -16.16 -16.97 -8.01
CA ASN A 116 -15.15 -15.91 -7.96
C ASN A 116 -14.14 -16.05 -9.10
N SER A 117 -13.70 -14.93 -9.65
CA SER A 117 -12.61 -14.88 -10.63
C SER A 117 -11.50 -13.98 -10.13
N GLY A 118 -10.29 -14.52 -9.99
CA GLY A 118 -9.15 -13.85 -9.37
C GLY A 118 -8.70 -14.57 -8.11
N ASN A 119 -7.97 -13.91 -7.23
CA ASN A 119 -7.32 -14.53 -6.10
C ASN A 119 -7.81 -13.97 -4.76
N CYS A 120 -7.82 -14.82 -3.75
CA CYS A 120 -8.04 -14.42 -2.35
C CYS A 120 -9.39 -13.72 -2.11
N ASN A 121 -10.44 -14.03 -2.87
CA ASN A 121 -11.77 -13.50 -2.62
C ASN A 121 -12.52 -14.33 -1.56
N SER A 122 -13.34 -13.66 -0.76
CA SER A 122 -14.25 -14.29 0.19
C SER A 122 -15.67 -13.78 -0.05
N GLY A 123 -16.60 -14.70 -0.32
CA GLY A 123 -17.97 -14.39 -0.76
C GLY A 123 -18.23 -14.95 -2.15
N ASP A 124 -19.29 -14.52 -2.80
CA ASP A 124 -19.73 -15.04 -4.08
C ASP A 124 -19.65 -13.99 -5.20
N TRP A 125 -19.39 -14.44 -6.43
CA TRP A 125 -19.46 -13.62 -7.64
C TRP A 125 -18.52 -12.42 -7.69
N ASN A 126 -17.38 -12.48 -7.00
CA ASN A 126 -16.37 -11.43 -7.11
C ASN A 126 -15.50 -11.60 -8.36
N SER A 127 -15.11 -10.50 -8.98
CA SER A 127 -14.14 -10.44 -10.08
C SER A 127 -13.03 -9.47 -9.73
N GLY A 128 -11.78 -9.96 -9.70
CA GLY A 128 -10.61 -9.24 -9.20
C GLY A 128 -10.03 -9.95 -7.98
N ASP A 129 -9.16 -9.28 -7.25
CA ASP A 129 -8.41 -9.88 -6.15
C ASP A 129 -8.78 -9.28 -4.79
N TRP A 130 -8.69 -10.08 -3.74
CA TRP A 130 -8.82 -9.65 -2.34
C TRP A 130 -10.15 -8.99 -1.96
N ASN A 131 -11.25 -9.36 -2.61
CA ASN A 131 -12.57 -8.88 -2.24
C ASN A 131 -13.17 -9.68 -1.08
N SER A 132 -13.93 -9.02 -0.22
CA SER A 132 -14.72 -9.63 0.85
C SER A 132 -16.16 -9.13 0.77
N GLY A 133 -17.12 -10.06 0.65
CA GLY A 133 -18.52 -9.77 0.34
C GLY A 133 -18.87 -10.27 -1.06
N ASP A 134 -20.01 -9.84 -1.59
CA ASP A 134 -20.59 -10.42 -2.81
C ASP A 134 -20.65 -9.44 -3.99
N CYS A 135 -20.51 -9.98 -5.20
CA CYS A 135 -20.71 -9.25 -6.45
C CYS A 135 -19.80 -8.01 -6.62
N ASN A 136 -18.58 -8.03 -6.10
CA ASN A 136 -17.62 -6.96 -6.32
C ASN A 136 -16.86 -7.13 -7.63
N SER A 137 -16.52 -6.01 -8.28
CA SER A 137 -15.67 -5.96 -9.47
C SER A 137 -14.53 -4.98 -9.27
N GLY A 138 -13.29 -5.45 -9.38
CA GLY A 138 -12.07 -4.75 -9.02
C GLY A 138 -11.42 -5.37 -7.78
N ASP A 139 -10.49 -4.67 -7.15
CA ASP A 139 -9.61 -5.25 -6.13
C ASP A 139 -9.81 -4.63 -4.74
N CYS A 140 -9.61 -5.45 -3.71
CA CYS A 140 -9.59 -5.05 -2.31
C CYS A 140 -10.88 -4.37 -1.81
N ASN A 141 -12.05 -4.76 -2.33
CA ASN A 141 -13.32 -4.24 -1.83
C ASN A 141 -13.82 -5.02 -0.61
N SER A 142 -14.50 -4.33 0.30
CA SER A 142 -15.20 -4.92 1.45
C SER A 142 -16.67 -4.49 1.45
N GLY A 143 -17.59 -5.44 1.54
CA GLY A 143 -19.02 -5.26 1.36
C GLY A 143 -19.47 -5.71 -0.03
N ASP A 144 -20.64 -5.30 -0.47
CA ASP A 144 -21.30 -5.90 -1.64
C ASP A 144 -21.52 -4.92 -2.78
N TRP A 145 -21.50 -5.43 -4.01
CA TRP A 145 -21.83 -4.70 -5.24
C TRP A 145 -20.95 -3.49 -5.51
N ASN A 146 -19.69 -3.49 -5.08
CA ASN A 146 -18.76 -2.41 -5.41
C ASN A 146 -18.13 -2.63 -6.79
N SER A 147 -17.89 -1.53 -7.51
CA SER A 147 -17.14 -1.50 -8.76
C SER A 147 -16.00 -0.50 -8.66
N GLY A 148 -14.78 -0.94 -8.99
CA GLY A 148 -13.54 -0.21 -8.72
C GLY A 148 -12.77 -0.85 -7.56
N ASN A 149 -11.85 -0.10 -6.96
CA ASN A 149 -10.88 -0.66 -6.02
C ASN A 149 -10.97 -0.03 -4.64
N ARG A 150 -10.69 -0.84 -3.62
CA ARG A 150 -10.49 -0.38 -2.23
C ARG A 150 -11.70 0.36 -1.66
N ASN A 151 -12.91 -0.06 -2.04
CA ASN A 151 -14.14 0.44 -1.46
C ASN A 151 -14.50 -0.34 -0.19
N SER A 152 -15.06 0.35 0.79
CA SER A 152 -15.66 -0.23 1.99
C SER A 152 -17.12 0.18 2.09
N GLY A 153 -18.02 -0.79 2.28
CA GLY A 153 -19.47 -0.61 2.26
C GLY A 153 -20.08 -1.13 0.96
N ASN A 154 -21.25 -0.63 0.56
CA ASN A 154 -22.04 -1.27 -0.50
C ASN A 154 -22.37 -0.35 -1.66
N ARG A 155 -22.38 -0.92 -2.86
CA ARG A 155 -22.84 -0.25 -4.10
C ARG A 155 -22.04 1.00 -4.45
N ASN A 156 -20.75 1.04 -4.11
CA ASN A 156 -19.88 2.12 -4.53
C ASN A 156 -19.37 1.90 -5.95
N SER A 157 -19.17 2.98 -6.69
CA SER A 157 -18.56 2.97 -8.02
C SER A 157 -17.41 3.98 -8.05
N GLY A 158 -16.22 3.53 -8.45
CA GLY A 158 -14.96 4.27 -8.37
C GLY A 158 -14.06 3.70 -7.28
N ASP A 159 -13.05 4.45 -6.87
CA ASP A 159 -12.01 3.95 -5.99
C ASP A 159 -12.03 4.63 -4.62
N TRP A 160 -11.63 3.89 -3.58
CA TRP A 160 -11.36 4.42 -2.24
C TRP A 160 -12.57 5.06 -1.53
N ASN A 161 -13.79 4.59 -1.82
CA ASN A 161 -14.96 5.08 -1.10
C ASN A 161 -15.19 4.31 0.20
N SER A 162 -15.69 5.00 1.22
CA SER A 162 -16.12 4.43 2.50
C SER A 162 -17.56 4.85 2.78
N GLY A 163 -18.46 3.89 2.96
CA GLY A 163 -19.91 4.11 3.06
C GLY A 163 -20.64 3.47 1.88
N ASN A 164 -21.83 3.95 1.55
CA ASN A 164 -22.71 3.29 0.60
C ASN A 164 -23.14 4.20 -0.54
N ARG A 165 -23.28 3.61 -1.73
CA ARG A 165 -23.85 4.26 -2.92
C ARG A 165 -23.11 5.53 -3.33
N ASN A 166 -21.80 5.57 -3.13
CA ASN A 166 -20.96 6.63 -3.64
C ASN A 166 -20.58 6.38 -5.10
N SER A 167 -20.48 7.44 -5.88
CA SER A 167 -19.96 7.42 -7.26
C SER A 167 -18.84 8.44 -7.39
N GLY A 168 -17.70 8.02 -7.91
CA GLY A 168 -16.45 8.80 -7.93
C GLY A 168 -15.45 8.25 -6.92
N ASN A 169 -14.46 9.05 -6.54
CA ASN A 169 -13.32 8.56 -5.77
C ASN A 169 -13.18 9.23 -4.41
N ARG A 170 -12.65 8.49 -3.44
CA ARG A 170 -12.26 9.01 -2.12
C ARG A 170 -13.41 9.69 -1.36
N ASN A 171 -14.64 9.21 -1.50
CA ASN A 171 -15.76 9.71 -0.73
C ASN A 171 -15.90 8.96 0.60
N SER A 172 -16.28 9.69 1.65
CA SER A 172 -16.67 9.13 2.94
C SER A 172 -18.09 9.57 3.31
N GLY A 173 -18.95 8.61 3.66
CA GLY A 173 -20.39 8.83 3.90
C GLY A 173 -21.23 8.15 2.83
N ASP A 174 -22.50 8.51 2.73
CA ASP A 174 -23.45 7.84 1.84
C ASP A 174 -23.96 8.76 0.72
N TRP A 175 -24.24 8.16 -0.44
CA TRP A 175 -24.91 8.82 -1.58
C TRP A 175 -24.18 10.03 -2.17
N ASN A 176 -22.85 10.06 -2.11
CA ASN A 176 -22.08 11.10 -2.77
C ASN A 176 -21.85 10.80 -4.26
N SER A 177 -21.76 11.85 -5.06
CA SER A 177 -21.41 11.81 -6.48
C SER A 177 -20.39 12.90 -6.76
N GLY A 178 -19.19 12.51 -7.15
CA GLY A 178 -18.03 13.38 -7.29
C GLY A 178 -16.84 12.81 -6.52
N ASP A 179 -15.79 13.61 -6.36
CA ASP A 179 -14.55 13.16 -5.72
C ASP A 179 -14.29 13.87 -4.39
N CYS A 180 -13.64 13.17 -3.47
CA CYS A 180 -13.14 13.72 -2.20
C CYS A 180 -14.23 14.35 -1.33
N ASN A 181 -15.44 13.79 -1.30
CA ASN A 181 -16.49 14.26 -0.39
C ASN A 181 -16.41 13.57 0.97
N SER A 182 -16.84 14.29 2.00
CA SER A 182 -17.14 13.79 3.34
C SER A 182 -18.55 14.24 3.72
N GLY A 183 -19.34 13.36 4.33
CA GLY A 183 -20.76 13.60 4.61
C GLY A 183 -21.66 12.93 3.58
N ASP A 184 -22.91 13.37 3.48
CA ASP A 184 -23.93 12.60 2.74
C ASP A 184 -24.62 13.42 1.64
N TRP A 185 -25.05 12.76 0.57
CA TRP A 185 -25.87 13.37 -0.48
C TRP A 185 -25.21 14.54 -1.24
N ASN A 186 -23.89 14.58 -1.34
CA ASN A 186 -23.21 15.61 -2.13
C ASN A 186 -23.17 15.21 -3.61
N LYS A 187 -23.39 16.17 -4.51
CA LYS A 187 -23.31 16.04 -5.97
C LYS A 187 -22.31 17.03 -6.57
N CYS A 188 -21.16 17.15 -5.92
CA CYS A 188 -20.01 17.95 -6.33
C CYS A 188 -18.73 17.27 -5.81
N SER A 189 -17.57 17.90 -5.99
CA SER A 189 -16.31 17.43 -5.40
C SER A 189 -15.89 18.32 -4.24
N PHE A 190 -15.05 17.77 -3.35
CA PHE A 190 -14.46 18.46 -2.19
C PHE A 190 -15.49 19.07 -1.22
N SER A 191 -16.64 18.42 -1.04
CA SER A 191 -17.62 18.81 -0.02
C SER A 191 -17.37 18.09 1.29
N ASN A 192 -17.58 18.77 2.42
CA ASN A 192 -17.57 18.19 3.76
C ASN A 192 -18.92 18.29 4.48
N GLY A 193 -20.00 18.56 3.73
CA GLY A 193 -21.34 18.79 4.26
C GLY A 193 -22.38 17.78 3.77
N CYS A 194 -23.66 18.17 3.84
CA CYS A 194 -24.76 17.36 3.32
C CYS A 194 -25.58 18.13 2.28
N PHE A 195 -26.10 17.43 1.27
CA PHE A 195 -26.99 17.99 0.23
C PHE A 195 -26.38 19.12 -0.62
N ASN A 196 -25.07 19.11 -0.86
CA ASN A 196 -24.42 20.13 -1.70
C ASN A 196 -24.46 19.73 -3.18
N THR A 197 -24.84 20.65 -4.06
CA THR A 197 -24.81 20.44 -5.53
C THR A 197 -23.77 21.33 -6.23
N THR A 198 -23.06 22.14 -5.46
CA THR A 198 -22.02 23.07 -5.93
C THR A 198 -20.84 22.98 -4.98
N SER A 199 -19.61 23.01 -5.51
CA SER A 199 -18.41 22.94 -4.68
C SER A 199 -18.41 24.05 -3.62
N PRO A 200 -18.26 23.71 -2.33
CA PRO A 200 -18.29 24.72 -1.28
C PRO A 200 -17.07 25.63 -1.37
N LYS A 201 -17.28 26.87 -0.93
CA LYS A 201 -16.21 27.84 -0.75
C LYS A 201 -15.44 27.54 0.53
N ILE A 202 -14.14 27.76 0.51
CA ILE A 202 -13.27 27.50 1.65
C ILE A 202 -13.12 28.72 2.54
N HIS A 203 -12.77 28.48 3.79
CA HIS A 203 -12.29 29.52 4.68
C HIS A 203 -10.79 29.74 4.45
N LEU A 204 -10.38 31.00 4.41
CA LEU A 204 -8.98 31.42 4.42
C LEU A 204 -8.84 32.45 5.53
N PHE A 205 -7.83 32.28 6.38
CA PHE A 205 -7.58 33.14 7.55
C PHE A 205 -8.82 33.30 8.46
N ASN A 206 -9.42 32.16 8.81
CA ASN A 206 -10.61 32.06 9.68
C ASN A 206 -11.85 32.82 9.19
N LYS A 207 -11.90 33.21 7.90
CA LYS A 207 -13.03 33.94 7.29
C LYS A 207 -13.48 33.26 6.00
N PRO A 208 -14.78 33.33 5.65
CA PRO A 208 -15.26 32.84 4.36
C PRO A 208 -14.55 33.53 3.20
N SER A 209 -14.16 32.78 2.17
CA SER A 209 -13.61 33.31 0.93
C SER A 209 -14.53 32.99 -0.25
N GLU A 210 -14.24 33.56 -1.43
CA GLU A 210 -14.94 33.22 -2.68
C GLU A 210 -14.31 32.03 -3.41
N LEU A 211 -13.17 31.51 -2.93
CA LEU A 211 -12.45 30.41 -3.56
C LEU A 211 -13.07 29.06 -3.19
N THR A 212 -13.14 28.16 -4.16
CA THR A 212 -13.33 26.72 -3.90
C THR A 212 -12.00 26.08 -3.53
N TYR A 213 -12.04 24.89 -2.94
CA TYR A 213 -10.80 24.15 -2.63
C TYR A 213 -10.00 23.81 -3.88
N GLU A 214 -10.67 23.42 -4.97
CA GLU A 214 -10.03 23.21 -6.26
C GLU A 214 -9.38 24.50 -6.81
N GLY A 215 -10.04 25.64 -6.65
CA GLY A 215 -9.47 26.94 -7.01
C GLY A 215 -8.21 27.27 -6.18
N TRP A 216 -8.20 26.91 -4.90
CA TRP A 216 -7.03 27.04 -4.04
C TRP A 216 -5.87 26.14 -4.50
N LEU A 217 -6.12 24.84 -4.72
CA LEU A 217 -5.09 23.88 -5.16
C LEU A 217 -4.41 24.31 -6.48
N ASN A 218 -5.17 24.93 -7.38
CA ASN A 218 -4.66 25.41 -8.67
C ASN A 218 -4.08 26.84 -8.61
N SER A 219 -4.02 27.47 -7.44
CA SER A 219 -3.52 28.84 -7.28
C SER A 219 -1.98 28.90 -7.21
N GLU A 220 -1.41 29.99 -7.72
CA GLU A 220 0.05 30.25 -7.63
C GLU A 220 0.49 30.37 -6.16
N ALA A 221 -0.38 30.90 -5.28
CA ALA A 221 -0.11 30.99 -3.85
C ALA A 221 0.02 29.60 -3.20
N CYS A 222 -0.92 28.68 -3.47
CA CYS A 222 -0.82 27.30 -2.97
C CYS A 222 0.42 26.60 -3.52
N TYR A 223 0.74 26.80 -4.80
CA TYR A 223 1.96 26.25 -5.40
C TYR A 223 3.22 26.74 -4.68
N LEU A 224 3.33 28.05 -4.42
CA LEU A 224 4.47 28.65 -3.72
C LEU A 224 4.59 28.14 -2.28
N LEU A 225 3.50 28.08 -1.52
CA LEU A 225 3.51 27.58 -0.14
C LEU A 225 3.95 26.11 -0.07
N ASN A 226 3.59 25.30 -1.06
CA ASN A 226 4.05 23.90 -1.16
C ASN A 226 5.54 23.77 -1.53
N GLN A 227 6.25 24.88 -1.76
CA GLN A 227 7.72 24.89 -1.94
C GLN A 227 8.48 25.19 -0.64
N ILE A 228 7.78 25.44 0.49
CA ILE A 228 8.46 25.57 1.78
C ILE A 228 9.19 24.25 2.05
N PRO A 229 10.53 24.27 2.21
CA PRO A 229 11.30 23.05 2.38
C PRO A 229 10.97 22.42 3.74
N GLY A 230 10.85 21.10 3.77
CA GLY A 230 10.86 20.33 5.02
C GLY A 230 12.27 19.90 5.38
N ASP A 231 12.51 19.64 6.66
CA ASP A 231 13.71 18.98 7.19
C ASP A 231 15.05 19.62 6.74
N VAL A 232 15.11 20.96 6.70
CA VAL A 232 16.35 21.67 6.34
C VAL A 232 17.39 21.47 7.43
N LEU A 233 18.60 21.09 7.02
CA LEU A 233 19.77 21.01 7.90
C LEU A 233 20.61 22.29 7.77
N GLU A 234 20.80 22.99 8.88
CA GLU A 234 21.70 24.14 8.98
C GLU A 234 22.93 23.78 9.82
N TYR A 235 24.12 24.20 9.38
CA TYR A 235 25.33 24.03 10.17
C TYR A 235 25.50 25.25 11.08
N VAL A 236 25.36 25.03 12.39
CA VAL A 236 25.55 26.06 13.41
C VAL A 236 26.98 26.02 13.89
N TRP A 237 27.73 27.10 13.65
CA TRP A 237 29.11 27.23 14.10
C TRP A 237 29.20 27.34 15.61
N LEU A 238 30.25 26.77 16.22
CA LEU A 238 30.47 26.80 17.67
C LEU A 238 30.45 28.22 18.26
N SER A 239 30.85 29.23 17.48
CA SER A 239 30.79 30.65 17.87
C SER A 239 29.37 31.17 18.05
N ASP A 240 28.42 30.62 17.30
CA ASP A 240 27.05 31.10 17.19
C ASP A 240 26.08 30.23 18.03
N MET A 241 26.58 29.12 18.59
CA MET A 241 25.82 28.26 19.50
C MET A 241 25.55 28.94 20.86
N THR A 242 24.32 28.79 21.33
CA THR A 242 23.88 29.12 22.70
C THR A 242 24.55 28.20 23.73
N ASP A 243 24.51 28.60 25.00
CA ASP A 243 25.09 27.79 26.09
C ASP A 243 24.34 26.46 26.24
N GLU A 244 23.03 26.44 26.00
CA GLU A 244 22.21 25.23 25.97
C GLU A 244 22.58 24.29 24.82
N GLU A 245 22.79 24.82 23.61
CA GLU A 245 23.23 24.02 22.46
C GLU A 245 24.63 23.44 22.67
N LYS A 246 25.55 24.21 23.26
CA LYS A 246 26.91 23.73 23.61
C LYS A 246 26.85 22.62 24.65
N ALA A 247 25.94 22.70 25.61
CA ALA A 247 25.74 21.65 26.60
C ALA A 247 25.11 20.38 25.99
N ALA A 248 24.21 20.53 25.01
CA ALA A 248 23.55 19.41 24.33
C ALA A 248 24.43 18.72 23.29
N HIS A 249 25.35 19.46 22.66
CA HIS A 249 26.24 19.00 21.60
C HIS A 249 27.73 19.20 21.96
N PRO A 250 28.26 18.50 22.97
CA PRO A 250 29.67 18.64 23.36
C PRO A 250 30.64 18.25 22.23
N GLU A 251 30.22 17.43 21.27
CA GLU A 251 31.00 17.11 20.08
C GLU A 251 31.35 18.34 19.24
N ALA A 252 30.54 19.40 19.31
CA ALA A 252 30.71 20.64 18.56
C ALA A 252 32.05 21.35 18.85
N GLU A 253 32.65 21.14 20.03
CA GLU A 253 33.99 21.66 20.35
C GLU A 253 35.08 21.10 19.43
N THR A 254 34.91 19.85 18.97
CA THR A 254 35.88 19.18 18.10
C THR A 254 35.54 19.35 16.62
N THR A 255 34.26 19.37 16.27
CA THR A 255 33.79 19.53 14.89
C THR A 255 33.71 20.98 14.43
N GLY A 256 33.78 21.95 15.35
CA GLY A 256 33.66 23.39 15.05
C GLY A 256 32.21 23.91 15.01
N GLY A 257 31.24 23.08 15.39
CA GLY A 257 29.81 23.32 15.25
C GLY A 257 29.03 22.02 15.12
N TYR A 258 27.71 22.11 14.93
CA TYR A 258 26.83 20.95 14.77
C TYR A 258 25.80 21.19 13.65
N LEU A 259 25.19 20.11 13.15
CA LEU A 259 24.07 20.18 12.21
C LEU A 259 22.75 20.23 12.98
N LYS A 260 22.01 21.32 12.81
CA LYS A 260 20.68 21.53 13.37
C LYS A 260 19.63 21.21 12.30
N ILE A 261 18.63 20.40 12.67
CA ILE A 261 17.40 20.27 11.87
C ILE A 261 16.53 21.47 12.22
N LEU A 262 16.22 22.30 11.23
CA LEU A 262 15.37 23.46 11.39
C LEU A 262 13.91 23.05 11.54
N ASP A 263 13.17 23.80 12.36
CA ASP A 263 11.73 23.63 12.44
C ASP A 263 11.02 24.22 11.21
N ASN A 264 9.72 23.91 11.07
CA ASN A 264 8.94 24.35 9.92
C ASN A 264 8.87 25.89 9.79
N SER A 265 8.93 26.62 10.91
CA SER A 265 8.86 28.08 10.92
C SER A 265 10.19 28.69 10.46
N GLU A 266 11.31 28.16 10.96
CA GLU A 266 12.66 28.53 10.50
C GLU A 266 12.83 28.27 9.00
N CYS A 267 12.38 27.11 8.51
CA CYS A 267 12.38 26.77 7.09
C CYS A 267 11.52 27.74 6.25
N ALA A 268 10.33 28.10 6.75
CA ALA A 268 9.44 29.03 6.07
C ALA A 268 10.01 30.45 6.00
N VAL A 269 10.69 30.95 7.04
CA VAL A 269 11.36 32.26 7.03
C VAL A 269 12.50 32.29 5.99
N ILE A 270 13.32 31.24 5.92
CA ILE A 270 14.37 31.13 4.90
C ILE A 270 13.76 31.14 3.49
N TRP A 271 12.71 30.34 3.28
CA TRP A 271 11.97 30.31 2.02
C TRP A 271 11.45 31.70 1.65
N TRP A 272 10.82 32.40 2.60
CA TRP A 272 10.24 33.72 2.40
C TRP A 272 11.27 34.76 1.97
N ARG A 273 12.44 34.79 2.63
CA ARG A 273 13.55 35.70 2.28
C ARG A 273 14.12 35.42 0.89
N GLY A 274 14.00 34.18 0.41
CA GLY A 274 14.40 33.77 -0.93
C GLY A 274 13.39 34.13 -2.03
N LEU A 275 12.18 34.57 -1.69
CA LEU A 275 11.15 34.94 -2.67
C LEU A 275 11.41 36.32 -3.28
N SER A 276 11.07 36.46 -4.56
CA SER A 276 10.98 37.78 -5.21
C SER A 276 9.79 38.59 -4.68
N ASP A 277 9.84 39.92 -4.82
CA ASP A 277 8.74 40.81 -4.42
C ASP A 277 7.40 40.42 -5.07
N ARG A 278 7.44 39.94 -6.32
CA ARG A 278 6.24 39.43 -7.00
C ARG A 278 5.67 38.21 -6.28
N GLN A 279 6.51 37.27 -5.88
CA GLN A 279 6.07 36.06 -5.16
C GLN A 279 5.54 36.41 -3.77
N LYS A 280 6.22 37.31 -3.03
CA LYS A 280 5.71 37.84 -1.75
C LYS A 280 4.34 38.53 -1.94
N ALA A 281 4.16 39.27 -3.04
CA ALA A 281 2.87 39.90 -3.39
C ALA A 281 1.77 38.87 -3.68
N ILE A 282 2.08 37.74 -4.33
CA ILE A 282 1.11 36.66 -4.57
C ILE A 282 0.62 36.06 -3.24
N ILE A 283 1.51 35.85 -2.27
CA ILE A 283 1.14 35.34 -0.95
C ILE A 283 0.30 36.35 -0.16
N THR A 284 0.71 37.62 -0.15
CA THR A 284 0.00 38.67 0.61
C THR A 284 -1.33 39.10 -0.02
N THR A 285 -1.62 38.64 -1.25
CA THR A 285 -2.91 38.86 -1.93
C THR A 285 -3.88 37.68 -1.83
N ILE A 286 -3.55 36.63 -1.06
CA ILE A 286 -4.48 35.55 -0.75
C ILE A 286 -5.76 36.16 -0.11
N PRO A 287 -6.97 35.70 -0.48
CA PRO A 287 -8.20 36.22 0.12
C PRO A 287 -8.18 36.15 1.65
N ASN A 288 -8.64 37.24 2.28
CA ASN A 288 -8.64 37.42 3.73
C ASN A 288 -7.27 37.41 4.42
N PHE A 289 -6.16 37.59 3.67
CA PHE A 289 -4.81 37.56 4.25
C PHE A 289 -4.71 38.35 5.55
N ASP A 290 -4.25 37.65 6.59
CA ASP A 290 -4.06 38.19 7.92
C ASP A 290 -2.64 37.89 8.36
N LYS A 291 -1.81 38.95 8.44
CA LYS A 291 -0.39 38.83 8.75
C LYS A 291 -0.11 38.25 10.14
N ILE A 292 -1.02 38.44 11.10
CA ILE A 292 -0.85 37.92 12.46
C ILE A 292 -1.03 36.41 12.43
N ILE A 293 -2.10 35.93 11.80
CA ILE A 293 -2.35 34.49 11.63
C ILE A 293 -1.25 33.87 10.75
N PHE A 294 -0.82 34.55 9.70
CA PHE A 294 0.26 34.07 8.84
C PHE A 294 1.57 33.88 9.63
N LYS A 295 1.96 34.88 10.44
CA LYS A 295 3.12 34.79 11.34
C LYS A 295 2.95 33.67 12.38
N GLU A 296 1.77 33.51 12.96
CA GLU A 296 1.49 32.44 13.93
C GLU A 296 1.69 31.04 13.34
N ILE A 297 1.26 30.83 12.09
CA ILE A 297 1.34 29.51 11.42
C ILE A 297 2.72 29.24 10.82
N THR A 298 3.38 30.27 10.28
CA THR A 298 4.59 30.11 9.46
C THR A 298 5.87 30.66 10.09
N GLY A 299 5.76 31.44 11.17
CA GLY A 299 6.87 32.21 11.74
C GLY A 299 7.29 33.46 10.96
N ILE A 300 6.78 33.67 9.74
CA ILE A 300 7.15 34.80 8.88
C ILE A 300 6.51 36.10 9.37
N ASP A 301 7.32 37.11 9.68
CA ASP A 301 6.85 38.48 9.84
C ASP A 301 6.98 39.23 8.51
N VAL A 302 5.85 39.40 7.81
CA VAL A 302 5.82 40.06 6.50
C VAL A 302 6.30 41.51 6.50
N ASP A 303 6.33 42.17 7.67
CA ASP A 303 6.82 43.54 7.79
C ASP A 303 8.33 43.60 8.10
N GLU A 304 8.92 42.51 8.61
CA GLU A 304 10.31 42.44 9.07
C GLU A 304 11.21 41.50 8.23
N ASP A 305 10.66 40.49 7.53
CA ASP A 305 11.37 39.45 6.75
C ASP A 305 11.27 39.58 5.21
#